data_AF-A0A3D2A2E8-F1
#
_entry.id   AF-A0A3D2A2E8-F1
#
_cell.length_a   1.000
_cell.length_b   1.000
_cell.length_c   1.000
_cell.angle_alpha   90.00
_cell.angle_beta   90.00
_cell.angle_gamma   90.00
#
_symmetry.space_group_name_H-M   'P 1'
#
loop_
_entity.id
_entity.type
_entity.pdbx_description
1 polymer ?
#
loop_
_entity_poly.entity_id
_entity_poly.type
_entity_poly.pdbx_seq_one_letter_code
_entity_poly.pdbx_strand_id
1 'polypeptide(L)'
;MTTTATAPVTNEQTPKTQIDIIRAHLMTGSSITTWDAYRLYRITCLAQRIHELRKSGLVIQSEMVTHNDKRFSLYWLDEATLLESELSNSEVN
;
A
#
# COMPACT_ATOMS: atom_id res chain seq x y z
N MET A 1 35.56 -6.28 -2.90
CA MET A 1 34.51 -6.94 -3.69
C MET A 1 34.05 -8.15 -2.89
N THR A 2 32.87 -8.07 -2.26
CA THR A 2 32.31 -9.19 -1.49
C THR A 2 30.95 -9.54 -2.06
N THR A 3 30.92 -10.64 -2.80
CA THR A 3 29.72 -11.40 -3.15
C THR A 3 29.16 -12.02 -1.88
N THR A 4 27.87 -11.87 -1.64
CA THR A 4 27.13 -12.73 -0.71
C THR A 4 25.81 -13.08 -1.37
N ALA A 5 25.81 -14.26 -1.99
CA ALA A 5 24.61 -14.99 -2.30
C ALA A 5 24.04 -15.52 -0.97
N THR A 6 22.76 -15.29 -0.72
CA THR A 6 22.01 -15.98 0.33
C THR A 6 20.71 -16.49 -0.28
N ALA A 7 20.52 -17.79 -0.10
CA ALA A 7 19.45 -18.64 -0.63
C ALA A 7 18.04 -18.20 -0.19
N PRO A 8 16.98 -18.62 -0.92
CA PRO A 8 15.59 -18.26 -0.61
C PRO A 8 15.13 -19.05 0.62
N VAL A 9 14.89 -18.33 1.72
CA VAL A 9 14.26 -18.87 2.92
C VAL A 9 12.74 -18.78 2.73
N THR A 10 12.12 -19.94 2.52
CA THR A 10 10.69 -20.17 2.65
C THR A 10 10.32 -20.07 4.14
N ASN A 11 9.78 -18.91 4.53
CA ASN A 11 9.02 -18.75 5.77
C ASN A 11 7.83 -17.82 5.43
N GLU A 12 6.63 -18.40 5.37
CA GLU A 12 5.41 -17.84 4.76
C GLU A 12 4.70 -16.75 5.58
N GLN A 13 5.47 -15.86 6.21
CA GLN A 13 5.01 -14.53 6.60
C GLN A 13 6.18 -13.57 6.46
N THR A 14 6.21 -12.87 5.32
CA THR A 14 7.08 -11.73 5.06
C THR A 14 7.01 -10.77 6.25
N PRO A 15 8.15 -10.24 6.75
CA PRO A 15 8.11 -9.20 7.78
C PRO A 15 7.20 -8.08 7.27
N LYS A 16 6.11 -7.78 8.00
CA LYS A 16 5.11 -6.79 7.59
C LYS A 16 5.81 -5.46 7.31
N THR A 17 6.01 -5.18 6.03
CA THR A 17 6.69 -3.96 5.61
C THR A 17 5.72 -2.79 5.76
N GLN A 18 6.24 -1.56 5.81
CA GLN A 18 5.40 -0.37 5.76
C GLN A 18 4.45 -0.36 4.55
N ILE A 19 4.88 -0.99 3.45
CA ILE A 19 4.10 -1.17 2.21
C ILE A 19 2.91 -2.09 2.47
N ASP A 20 3.13 -3.23 3.13
CA ASP A 20 2.06 -4.19 3.46
C ASP A 20 1.03 -3.59 4.41
N ILE A 21 1.47 -2.77 5.37
CA ILE A 21 0.56 -2.09 6.31
C ILE A 21 -0.36 -1.12 5.55
N ILE A 22 0.19 -0.32 4.64
CA ILE A 22 -0.59 0.61 3.82
C ILE A 22 -1.52 -0.16 2.88
N ARG A 23 -1.01 -1.23 2.24
CA ARG A 23 -1.82 -2.10 1.40
C ARG A 23 -3.01 -2.66 2.16
N ALA A 24 -2.78 -3.23 3.34
CA ALA A 24 -3.82 -3.78 4.18
C ALA A 24 -4.86 -2.72 4.56
N HIS A 25 -4.43 -1.51 4.93
CA HIS A 25 -5.36 -0.41 5.22
C HIS A 25 -6.20 -0.04 4.00
N LEU A 26 -5.60 0.12 2.82
CA LEU A 26 -6.30 0.43 1.58
C LEU A 26 -7.27 -0.68 1.16
N MET A 27 -6.89 -1.95 1.36
CA MET A 27 -7.74 -3.11 1.05
C MET A 27 -8.99 -3.19 1.93
N THR A 28 -9.05 -2.46 3.05
CA THR A 28 -10.31 -2.33 3.82
C THR A 28 -11.35 -1.42 3.15
N GLY A 29 -11.01 -0.78 2.03
CA GLY A 29 -11.82 0.27 1.41
C GLY A 29 -11.65 1.65 2.06
N SER A 30 -10.77 1.78 3.05
CA SER A 30 -10.48 3.05 3.71
C SER A 30 -9.46 3.88 2.93
N SER A 31 -9.71 5.18 2.82
CA SER A 31 -8.74 6.14 2.27
C SER A 31 -7.70 6.54 3.31
N ILE A 32 -6.52 6.95 2.86
CA ILE A 32 -5.41 7.34 3.74
C ILE A 32 -4.75 8.62 3.25
N THR A 33 -4.53 9.56 4.17
CA THR A 33 -3.71 10.75 3.94
C THR A 33 -2.30 10.58 4.51
N THR A 34 -1.37 11.44 4.10
CA THR A 34 -0.03 11.50 4.70
C THR A 34 -0.09 11.69 6.22
N TRP A 35 -1.07 12.45 6.72
CA TRP A 35 -1.24 12.68 8.15
C TRP A 35 -1.75 11.42 8.88
N ASP A 36 -2.70 10.70 8.28
CA ASP A 36 -3.21 9.45 8.84
C ASP A 36 -2.12 8.38 8.90
N ALA A 37 -1.32 8.27 7.83
CA ALA A 37 -0.18 7.35 7.79
C ALA A 37 0.85 7.65 8.89
N TYR A 38 1.11 8.94 9.15
CA TYR A 38 1.99 9.35 10.25
C TYR A 38 1.38 9.05 11.62
N ARG A 39 0.08 9.33 11.80
CA ARG A 39 -0.60 9.16 13.09
C ARG A 39 -0.79 7.69 13.46
N LEU A 40 -1.23 6.86 12.53
CA LEU A 40 -1.57 5.45 12.74
C LEU A 40 -0.33 4.55 12.70
N TYR A 41 0.58 4.80 11.76
CA TYR A 41 1.66 3.85 11.43
C TYR A 41 3.06 4.44 11.56
N ARG A 42 3.18 5.72 11.96
CA ARG A 42 4.46 6.46 12.02
C ARG A 42 5.20 6.49 10.68
N ILE A 43 4.46 6.41 9.57
CA ILE A 43 5.03 6.46 8.22
C ILE A 43 5.06 7.91 7.75
N THR A 44 6.26 8.43 7.52
CA THR A 44 6.48 9.79 7.01
C THR A 44 6.55 9.85 5.48
N CYS A 45 6.91 8.74 4.83
CA CYS A 45 7.10 8.66 3.38
C CYS A 45 5.97 7.90 2.67
N LEU A 46 4.70 8.26 2.92
CA LEU A 46 3.54 7.58 2.34
C LEU A 46 3.59 7.50 0.80
N ALA A 47 3.86 8.63 0.13
CA ALA A 47 3.87 8.71 -1.33
C ALA A 47 4.84 7.71 -1.99
N GLN A 48 6.00 7.45 -1.37
CA GLN A 48 6.93 6.44 -1.87
C GLN A 48 6.34 5.04 -1.80
N ARG A 49 5.63 4.70 -0.72
CA ARG A 49 5.04 3.36 -0.54
C ARG A 49 3.87 3.14 -1.50
N ILE A 50 3.08 4.20 -1.76
CA ILE A 50 2.05 4.19 -2.80
C ILE A 50 2.67 3.96 -4.17
N HIS A 51 3.81 4.59 -4.48
CA HIS A 51 4.51 4.37 -5.75
C HIS A 51 4.98 2.91 -5.91
N GLU A 52 5.56 2.32 -4.86
CA GLU A 52 5.95 0.90 -4.86
C GLU A 52 4.73 -0.03 -5.05
N LEU A 53 3.60 0.28 -4.41
CA LEU A 53 2.35 -0.48 -4.61
C LEU A 53 1.83 -0.38 -6.05
N ARG A 54 1.88 0.81 -6.65
CA ARG A 54 1.52 1.00 -8.06
C ARG A 54 2.45 0.20 -8.97
N LYS A 55 3.75 0.16 -8.67
CA LYS A 55 4.73 -0.64 -9.40
C LYS A 55 4.48 -2.15 -9.26
N SER A 56 3.92 -2.58 -8.13
CA SER A 56 3.49 -3.98 -7.93
C SER A 56 2.24 -4.38 -8.72
N GLY A 57 1.60 -3.43 -9.43
CA GLY A 57 0.39 -3.66 -10.23
C GLY A 57 -0.90 -3.21 -9.55
N LEU A 58 -0.84 -2.62 -8.35
CA LEU A 58 -2.03 -2.18 -7.63
C LEU A 58 -2.48 -0.78 -8.10
N VAL A 59 -3.71 -0.68 -8.61
CA VAL A 59 -4.26 0.60 -9.10
C VAL A 59 -4.78 1.44 -7.93
N ILE A 60 -3.89 2.27 -7.37
CA ILE A 60 -4.25 3.20 -6.29
C ILE A 60 -4.64 4.56 -6.86
N GLN A 61 -5.82 5.03 -6.52
CA GLN A 61 -6.29 6.37 -6.84
C GLN A 61 -5.70 7.41 -5.90
N SER A 62 -5.54 8.62 -6.41
CA SER A 62 -4.98 9.73 -5.64
C SER A 62 -5.59 11.06 -6.04
N GLU A 63 -5.96 11.87 -5.06
CA GLU A 63 -6.46 13.23 -5.27
C GLU A 63 -5.75 14.21 -4.36
N MET A 64 -5.57 15.45 -4.83
CA MET A 64 -5.04 16.53 -4.03
C MET A 64 -6.20 17.31 -3.41
N VAL A 65 -6.42 17.10 -2.11
CA VAL A 65 -7.47 17.73 -1.34
C VAL A 65 -6.91 18.99 -0.68
N THR A 66 -7.71 20.07 -0.68
CA THR A 66 -7.38 21.30 0.04
C THR A 66 -8.32 21.44 1.24
N HIS A 67 -7.76 21.51 2.44
CA HIS A 67 -8.52 21.64 3.68
C HIS A 67 -7.78 22.54 4.68
N ASN A 68 -8.47 23.51 5.29
CA ASN A 68 -7.88 24.53 6.18
C ASN A 68 -6.64 25.22 5.57
N ASP A 69 -6.76 25.69 4.34
CA ASP A 69 -5.67 26.34 3.57
C ASP A 69 -4.43 25.46 3.31
N LYS A 70 -4.50 24.17 3.65
CA LYS A 70 -3.42 23.20 3.42
C LYS A 70 -3.83 22.21 2.34
N ARG A 71 -2.88 21.91 1.45
CA ARG A 71 -3.05 20.92 0.38
C ARG A 71 -2.35 19.62 0.77
N PHE A 72 -3.06 18.51 0.69
CA PHE A 72 -2.50 17.18 0.92
C PHE A 72 -3.05 16.16 -0.07
N SER A 73 -2.33 15.05 -0.21
CA SER A 73 -2.74 13.94 -1.06
C SER A 73 -3.57 12.94 -0.25
N LEU A 74 -4.73 12.59 -0.80
CA LEU A 74 -5.59 11.51 -0.35
C LEU A 74 -5.44 10.32 -1.30
N TYR A 75 -5.30 9.11 -0.77
CA TYR A 75 -5.14 7.89 -1.54
C TYR A 75 -6.20 6.86 -1.16
N TRP A 76 -6.74 6.14 -2.13
CA TRP A 76 -7.72 5.07 -1.92
C TRP A 76 -7.65 4.01 -3.02
N LEU A 77 -8.29 2.87 -2.80
CA LEU A 77 -8.54 1.87 -3.84
C LEU A 77 -9.97 2.03 -4.35
N ASP A 78 -10.15 1.89 -5.65
CA ASP A 78 -11.48 1.81 -6.23
C ASP A 78 -12.10 0.43 -5.98
N GLU A 79 -13.43 0.37 -5.98
CA GLU A 79 -14.18 -0.88 -5.79
C GLU A 79 -13.81 -1.92 -6.86
N ALA A 80 -13.56 -1.48 -8.10
CA ALA A 80 -13.11 -2.36 -9.17
C ALA A 80 -11.79 -3.07 -8.83
N THR A 81 -10.83 -2.34 -8.24
CA THR A 81 -9.52 -2.90 -7.86
C THR A 81 -9.63 -3.84 -6.65
N LEU A 82 -10.58 -3.60 -5.75
CA LEU A 82 -10.87 -4.51 -4.64
C LEU A 82 -11.49 -5.82 -5.14
N LEU A 83 -12.48 -5.73 -6.03
CA LEU A 83 -13.16 -6.90 -6.61
C LEU A 83 -12.21 -7.76 -7.46
N GLU A 84 -11.33 -7.16 -8.27
CA GLU A 84 -10.31 -7.91 -9.03
C GLU A 84 -9.37 -8.68 -8.10
N SER A 85 -9.00 -8.10 -6.95
CA SER A 85 -8.17 -8.78 -5.96
C SER A 85 -8.90 -9.95 -5.28
N GLU A 86 -10.21 -9.86 -5.08
CA GLU A 86 -11.02 -10.94 -4.48
C GLU A 86 -11.24 -12.09 -5.48
N LEU A 87 -11.50 -11.77 -6.75
CA LEU A 87 -11.68 -12.75 -7.82
C LEU A 87 -10.41 -13.58 -8.05
N SER A 88 -9.23 -12.93 -8.05
CA SER A 88 -7.94 -13.63 -8.19
C SER A 88 -7.65 -14.62 -7.05
N ASN A 89 -8.23 -14.43 -5.87
CA ASN A 89 -8.06 -15.35 -4.74
C ASN A 89 -9.06 -16.53 -4.78
N SER A 90 -10.08 -16.46 -5.64
CA SER A 90 -11.16 -17.46 -5.70
C SER A 90 -10.96 -18.56 -6.76
N GLU A 91 -10.01 -18.39 -7.69
CA GLU A 91 -9.70 -19.41 -8.72
C GLU A 91 -8.73 -20.51 -8.24
N VAL A 92 -8.37 -20.51 -6.96
CA VAL A 92 -7.57 -21.57 -6.32
C VAL A 92 -8.39 -22.36 -5.31
N ASN A 93 -9.46 -23.02 -5.77
CA ASN A 93 -10.08 -24.10 -5.00
C ASN A 93 -10.64 -25.21 -5.89
#